data_AF-A0A497S7D0-F1
#
_entry.id   AF-A0A497S7D0-F1
#
_cell.length_a   1.000
_cell.length_b   1.000
_cell.length_c   1.000
_cell.angle_alpha   90.00
_cell.angle_beta   90.00
_cell.angle_gamma   90.00
#
_symmetry.space_group_name_H-M   'P 1'
#
loop_
_entity.id
_entity.type
_entity.pdbx_description
1 polymer ?
#
loop_
_entity_poly.entity_id
_entity_poly.type
_entity_poly.pdbx_seq_one_letter_code
_entity_poly.pdbx_strand_id
1 'polypeptide(L)'
;MAKHSKPRAGSLAYAPRKRAKKETPRIHSWVHSEEPNILGFAGYKAGMTNVIAIDHRKNSPTYNLEIFIPVTILETPPISVAAIRFYKKGYNGLETYTDVFADNLSDDIKRRINT
;
A
#
# COMPACT_ATOMS: atom_id res chain seq x y z
N MET A 1 -5.59 -49.64 2.20
CA MET A 1 -6.08 -48.56 1.31
C MET A 1 -4.98 -47.53 1.14
N ALA A 2 -4.58 -47.23 -0.09
CA ALA A 2 -3.63 -46.15 -0.38
C ALA A 2 -4.26 -44.80 0.03
N LYS A 3 -3.58 -44.05 0.90
CA LYS A 3 -4.10 -42.80 1.44
C LYS A 3 -3.79 -41.69 0.43
N HIS A 4 -4.80 -41.19 -0.27
CA HIS A 4 -4.64 -40.08 -1.19
C HIS A 4 -4.14 -38.84 -0.45
N SER A 5 -3.03 -38.25 -0.90
CA SER A 5 -2.55 -36.99 -0.36
C SER A 5 -3.29 -35.82 -1.02
N LYS A 6 -3.51 -34.75 -0.25
CA LYS A 6 -3.98 -33.47 -0.79
C LYS A 6 -3.27 -32.32 -0.08
N PRO A 7 -3.05 -31.19 -0.77
CA PRO A 7 -2.55 -29.98 -0.13
C PRO A 7 -3.47 -29.52 1.01
N ARG A 8 -2.89 -28.82 1.97
CA ARG A 8 -3.66 -28.19 3.06
C ARG A 8 -4.61 -27.13 2.47
N ALA A 9 -5.84 -27.09 2.99
CA ALA A 9 -6.78 -26.04 2.66
C ALA A 9 -6.43 -24.72 3.36
N GLY A 10 -5.92 -23.76 2.57
CA GLY A 10 -5.64 -22.39 2.99
C GLY A 10 -4.29 -22.20 3.69
N SER A 11 -3.73 -21.00 3.51
CA SER A 11 -2.47 -20.61 4.14
C SER A 11 -2.64 -20.38 5.65
N LEU A 12 -1.64 -20.85 6.40
CA LEU A 12 -1.49 -20.59 7.84
C LEU A 12 -0.86 -19.23 8.14
N ALA A 13 -0.23 -18.59 7.16
CA ALA A 13 0.46 -17.30 7.35
C ALA A 13 -0.50 -16.15 7.70
N TYR A 14 -1.78 -16.30 7.38
CA TYR A 14 -2.84 -15.30 7.68
C TYR A 14 -3.66 -15.66 8.92
N ALA A 15 -3.14 -16.52 9.80
CA ALA A 15 -3.72 -16.78 11.11
C ALA A 15 -3.17 -15.78 12.16
N PRO A 16 -3.99 -15.31 13.12
CA PRO A 16 -5.42 -15.55 13.27
C PRO A 16 -6.26 -14.73 12.27
N ARG A 17 -7.28 -15.35 11.68
CA ARG A 17 -8.24 -14.68 10.79
C ARG A 17 -9.28 -13.93 11.61
N LYS A 18 -8.92 -12.72 12.02
CA LYS A 18 -9.76 -11.82 12.82
C LYS A 18 -9.96 -10.48 12.11
N ARG A 19 -10.94 -9.69 12.58
CA ARG A 19 -11.15 -8.32 12.08
C ARG A 19 -9.87 -7.49 12.28
N ALA A 20 -9.51 -6.71 11.25
CA ALA A 20 -8.38 -5.80 11.35
C ALA A 20 -8.60 -4.79 12.48
N LYS A 21 -7.55 -4.47 13.24
CA LYS A 21 -7.61 -3.48 14.32
C LYS A 21 -7.82 -2.05 13.81
N LYS A 22 -7.39 -1.79 12.57
CA LYS A 22 -7.51 -0.50 11.88
C LYS A 22 -8.11 -0.76 10.50
N GLU A 23 -8.97 0.15 10.07
CA GLU A 23 -9.48 0.18 8.70
C GLU A 23 -8.39 0.63 7.72
N THR A 24 -7.61 1.65 8.10
CA THR A 24 -6.48 2.11 7.31
C THR A 24 -5.29 1.13 7.39
N PRO A 25 -4.74 0.69 6.25
CA PRO A 25 -3.63 -0.26 6.24
C PRO A 25 -2.35 0.37 6.80
N ARG A 26 -1.52 -0.46 7.45
CA ARG A 26 -0.19 -0.07 7.92
C ARG A 26 0.87 -0.69 7.02
N ILE A 27 1.79 0.14 6.54
CA ILE A 27 2.95 -0.34 5.77
C ILE A 27 4.00 -0.84 6.77
N HIS A 28 4.43 -2.09 6.58
CA HIS A 28 5.36 -2.78 7.48
C HIS A 28 6.82 -2.68 7.04
N SER A 29 7.05 -2.44 5.75
CA SER A 29 8.37 -2.41 5.12
C SER A 29 8.35 -1.43 3.97
N TRP A 30 9.43 -0.68 3.81
CA TRP A 30 9.62 0.28 2.74
C TRP A 30 10.78 -0.15 1.85
N VAL A 31 10.71 0.20 0.57
CA VAL A 31 11.84 0.00 -0.36
C VAL A 31 12.96 0.99 -0.03
N HIS A 32 14.20 0.60 -0.30
CA HIS A 32 15.32 1.53 -0.22
C HIS A 32 15.35 2.39 -1.50
N SER A 33 15.52 3.70 -1.33
CA SER A 33 15.71 4.65 -2.42
C SER A 33 16.94 5.49 -2.13
N GLU A 34 17.79 5.66 -3.13
CA GLU A 34 18.96 6.54 -3.05
C GLU A 34 18.56 8.01 -3.24
N GLU A 35 17.47 8.26 -3.97
CA GLU A 35 16.93 9.60 -4.21
C GLU A 35 15.90 10.00 -3.14
N PRO A 36 15.83 11.29 -2.77
CA PRO A 36 14.84 11.79 -1.82
C PRO A 36 13.45 11.84 -2.47
N ASN A 37 12.67 10.78 -2.27
CA ASN A 37 11.32 10.65 -2.80
C ASN A 37 10.31 10.15 -1.74
N ILE A 38 9.03 10.37 -2.03
CA ILE A 38 7.94 9.82 -1.22
C ILE A 38 7.67 8.39 -1.71
N LEU A 39 7.79 7.43 -0.79
CA LEU A 39 7.72 6.00 -1.14
C LEU A 39 6.30 5.42 -1.16
N GLY A 40 5.30 6.19 -0.76
CA GLY A 40 3.93 5.70 -0.65
C GLY A 40 2.89 6.80 -0.80
N PHE A 41 1.73 6.41 -1.32
CA PHE A 41 0.59 7.29 -1.53
C PHE A 41 -0.70 6.58 -1.11
N ALA A 42 -1.74 7.36 -0.78
CA ALA A 42 -3.04 6.84 -0.40
C ALA A 42 -4.10 7.21 -1.44
N GLY A 43 -5.12 6.38 -1.57
CA GLY A 43 -6.24 6.64 -2.46
C GLY A 43 -7.48 5.86 -2.04
N TYR A 44 -8.60 6.21 -2.63
CA TYR A 44 -9.90 5.60 -2.39
C TYR A 44 -10.31 4.76 -3.59
N LYS A 45 -10.81 3.54 -3.35
CA LYS A 45 -11.31 2.69 -4.44
C LYS A 45 -12.62 3.28 -4.97
N ALA A 46 -12.61 3.73 -6.22
CA ALA A 46 -13.79 4.23 -6.90
C ALA A 46 -14.60 3.10 -7.56
N GLY A 47 -13.91 2.16 -8.21
CA GLY A 47 -14.58 1.08 -8.94
C GLY A 47 -13.64 0.23 -9.77
N MET A 48 -14.21 -0.57 -10.67
CA MET A 48 -13.47 -1.40 -11.61
C MET A 48 -14.06 -1.22 -13.00
N THR A 49 -13.21 -1.26 -14.02
CA THR A 49 -13.60 -1.23 -15.43
C THR A 49 -12.64 -2.11 -16.24
N ASN A 50 -12.79 -2.14 -17.55
CA ASN A 50 -11.87 -2.79 -18.47
C ASN A 50 -11.23 -1.78 -19.42
N VAL A 51 -10.00 -2.07 -19.82
CA VAL A 51 -9.26 -1.33 -20.84
C VAL A 51 -8.82 -2.31 -21.91
N ILE A 52 -8.87 -1.89 -23.16
CA ILE A 52 -8.23 -2.58 -24.27
C ILE A 52 -6.87 -1.91 -24.45
N ALA A 53 -5.79 -2.68 -24.32
CA ALA A 53 -4.42 -2.18 -24.43
C ALA A 53 -3.56 -3.10 -25.31
N ILE A 54 -2.54 -2.53 -25.93
CA ILE A 54 -1.59 -3.31 -26.74
C ILE A 54 -0.60 -4.02 -25.80
N ASP A 55 -0.39 -5.33 -26.01
CA ASP A 55 0.59 -6.09 -25.24
C ASP A 55 2.02 -5.85 -25.76
N HIS A 56 2.85 -5.17 -24.96
CA HIS A 56 4.24 -4.87 -25.31
C HIS A 56 5.25 -5.92 -24.81
N ARG A 57 4.81 -7.06 -24.25
CA ARG A 57 5.71 -8.10 -23.74
C ARG A 57 6.25 -8.96 -24.89
N LYS A 58 7.53 -8.81 -25.23
CA LYS A 58 8.20 -9.44 -26.40
C LYS A 58 8.02 -10.97 -26.51
N ASN A 59 8.00 -11.69 -25.38
CA ASN A 59 7.89 -13.16 -25.38
C ASN A 59 6.45 -13.64 -25.17
N SER A 60 5.47 -12.74 -25.20
CA SER A 60 4.06 -13.07 -25.07
C SER A 60 3.51 -13.54 -26.42
N PRO A 61 2.69 -14.61 -26.47
CA PRO A 61 1.96 -15.00 -27.68
C PRO A 61 1.08 -13.88 -28.25
N THR A 62 0.67 -12.92 -27.42
CA THR A 62 -0.17 -11.78 -27.80
C THR A 62 0.62 -10.50 -28.08
N TYR A 63 1.94 -10.58 -28.29
CA TYR A 63 2.77 -9.40 -28.55
C TYR A 63 2.25 -8.56 -29.73
N ASN A 64 2.12 -7.24 -29.50
CA ASN A 64 1.52 -6.25 -30.41
C ASN A 64 0.06 -6.49 -30.80
N LEU A 65 -0.68 -7.32 -30.06
CA LEU A 65 -2.13 -7.46 -30.18
C LEU A 65 -2.86 -6.71 -29.07
N GLU A 66 -4.10 -6.35 -29.33
CA GLU A 66 -5.01 -5.80 -28.33
C GLU A 66 -5.47 -6.88 -27.36
N ILE A 67 -5.31 -6.60 -26.06
CA ILE A 67 -5.75 -7.48 -24.98
C ILE A 67 -6.72 -6.75 -24.05
N PHE A 68 -7.70 -7.50 -23.54
CA PHE A 68 -8.64 -7.02 -22.53
C PHE A 68 -8.03 -7.14 -21.14
N ILE A 69 -7.94 -6.02 -20.42
CA ILE A 69 -7.34 -5.96 -19.07
C ILE A 69 -8.38 -5.42 -18.08
N PRO A 70 -8.75 -6.19 -17.04
CA PRO A 70 -9.54 -5.65 -15.93
C PRO A 70 -8.68 -4.72 -15.08
N VAL A 71 -9.18 -3.50 -14.84
CA VAL A 71 -8.47 -2.47 -14.07
C VAL A 71 -9.30 -2.00 -12.88
N THR A 72 -8.63 -1.54 -11.83
CA THR A 72 -9.26 -0.90 -10.66
C THR A 72 -8.95 0.58 -10.68
N ILE A 73 -9.97 1.41 -10.57
CA ILE A 73 -9.82 2.87 -10.52
C ILE A 73 -9.68 3.27 -9.05
N LEU A 74 -8.57 3.95 -8.74
CA LEU A 74 -8.31 4.56 -7.45
C LEU A 74 -8.32 6.09 -7.60
N GLU A 75 -9.21 6.75 -6.87
CA GLU A 75 -9.19 8.20 -6.74
C GLU A 75 -8.08 8.59 -5.76
N THR A 76 -7.16 9.43 -6.23
CA THR A 76 -5.91 9.77 -5.54
C THR A 76 -5.77 11.29 -5.47
N PRO A 77 -6.60 11.99 -4.67
CA PRO A 77 -6.51 13.44 -4.55
C PRO A 77 -5.17 13.85 -3.92
N PRO A 78 -4.68 15.08 -4.18
CA PRO A 78 -3.46 15.59 -3.56
C PRO A 78 -3.53 15.50 -2.03
N ILE A 79 -2.44 15.02 -1.42
CA ILE A 79 -2.32 14.87 0.03
C ILE A 79 -1.48 16.02 0.57
N SER A 80 -1.89 16.59 1.70
CA SER A 80 -1.09 17.58 2.45
C SER A 80 -0.22 16.90 3.51
N VAL A 81 1.06 17.28 3.58
CA VAL A 81 2.02 16.75 4.56
C VAL A 81 1.94 17.59 5.83
N ALA A 82 1.44 16.99 6.92
CA ALA A 82 1.27 17.70 8.19
C ALA A 82 2.56 17.77 9.03
N ALA A 83 3.40 16.73 8.97
CA ALA A 83 4.60 16.62 9.79
C ALA A 83 5.61 15.65 9.18
N ILE A 84 6.86 15.78 9.60
CA ILE A 84 7.95 14.85 9.33
C ILE A 84 8.37 14.22 10.66
N ARG A 85 8.47 12.88 10.68
CA ARG A 85 8.94 12.11 11.84
C ARG A 85 10.31 11.52 11.57
N PHE A 86 11.24 11.79 12.48
CA PHE A 86 12.60 11.25 12.41
C PHE A 86 12.75 10.02 13.30
N TYR A 87 13.53 9.05 12.82
CA TYR A 87 13.85 7.83 13.55
C TYR A 87 15.35 7.73 13.80
N LYS A 88 15.73 7.21 14.96
CA LYS A 88 17.11 6.85 15.29
C LYS A 88 17.23 5.34 15.53
N LYS A 89 18.42 4.80 15.31
CA LYS A 89 18.72 3.42 15.66
C LYS A 89 18.98 3.32 17.16
N GLY A 90 18.04 2.73 17.89
CA GLY A 90 18.17 2.39 19.31
C GLY A 90 18.65 0.95 19.50
N TYR A 91 18.69 0.50 20.76
CA TYR A 91 19.12 -0.85 21.12
C TYR A 91 18.15 -1.92 20.59
N ASN A 92 16.85 -1.64 20.61
CA ASN A 92 15.79 -2.59 20.20
C ASN A 92 15.27 -2.34 18.76
N GLY A 93 15.97 -1.55 17.95
CA GLY A 93 15.58 -1.22 16.58
C GLY A 93 15.33 0.28 16.38
N LEU A 94 14.49 0.62 15.41
CA LEU A 94 14.18 2.02 15.09
C LEU A 94 13.23 2.62 16.13
N GLU A 95 13.68 3.69 16.77
CA GLU A 95 12.93 4.43 17.76
C GLU A 95 12.57 5.82 17.21
N THR A 96 11.39 6.31 17.55
CA THR A 96 10.98 7.68 17.20
C THR A 96 11.86 8.68 17.94
N TYR A 97 12.52 9.57 17.21
CA TYR A 97 13.39 10.59 17.78
C TYR A 97 12.63 11.90 18.04
N THR A 98 12.06 12.48 16.99
CA THR A 98 11.29 13.72 17.09
C THR A 98 10.34 13.87 15.90
N ASP A 99 9.34 14.72 16.06
CA ASP A 99 8.39 15.12 15.03
C ASP A 99 8.48 16.63 14.81
N VAL A 100 8.47 17.06 13.55
CA VAL A 100 8.42 18.47 13.16
C VAL A 100 7.13 18.69 12.38
N PHE A 101 6.23 19.49 12.95
CA PHE A 101 4.95 19.85 12.34
C PHE A 101 5.09 21.07 11.43
N ALA A 102 4.24 21.15 10.40
CA ALA A 102 4.11 22.35 9.60
C ALA A 102 3.36 23.44 10.37
N ASP A 103 3.73 24.71 10.14
CA ASP A 103 3.06 25.85 10.79
C ASP A 103 1.62 26.05 10.29
N ASN A 104 1.40 25.86 8.99
CA ASN A 104 0.11 26.07 8.33
C ASN A 104 -0.58 24.72 8.05
N LEU A 105 -1.32 24.22 9.03
CA LEU A 105 -2.09 22.98 8.91
C LEU A 105 -3.47 23.21 8.29
N SER A 106 -3.93 22.27 7.47
CA SER A 106 -5.31 22.26 6.97
C SER A 106 -6.31 22.05 8.11
N ASP A 107 -7.44 22.76 8.06
CA ASP A 107 -8.53 22.62 9.03
C ASP A 107 -9.10 21.20 9.11
N ASP A 108 -8.99 20.40 8.05
CA ASP A 108 -9.45 19.01 8.03
C ASP A 108 -8.73 18.12 9.07
N ILE A 109 -7.49 18.47 9.46
CA ILE A 109 -6.72 17.71 10.45
C ILE A 109 -7.40 17.72 11.83
N LYS A 110 -8.09 18.82 12.17
CA LYS A 110 -8.82 18.97 13.44
C LYS A 110 -9.92 17.92 13.63
N ARG A 111 -10.41 17.30 12.54
CA ARG A 111 -11.39 16.20 12.62
C ARG A 111 -10.81 14.90 13.16
N ARG A 112 -9.48 14.73 13.08
CA ARG A 112 -8.81 13.48 13.45
C ARG A 112 -7.93 13.61 14.68
N ILE A 113 -7.26 14.75 14.83
CA ILE A 113 -6.38 15.04 15.96
C ILE A 113 -7.02 16.14 16.77
N ASN A 114 -7.36 15.84 18.02
CA ASN A 114 -7.69 16.86 19.00
C ASN A 114 -6.35 17.42 19.48
N THR A 115 -5.95 18.57 18.95
CA THR A 115 -4.95 19.45 19.57
C THR A 115 -5.48 20.04 20.86
#